data_AF-A0A9E3SLJ9-F1
#
_entry.id   AF-A0A9E3SLJ9-F1
#
_cell.length_a   1.000
_cell.length_b   1.000
_cell.length_c   1.000
_cell.angle_alpha   90.00
_cell.angle_beta   90.00
_cell.angle_gamma   90.00
#
_symmetry.space_group_name_H-M   'P 1'
#
loop_
_entity.id
_entity.type
_entity.pdbx_description
1 polymer ?
#
loop_
_entity_poly.entity_id
_entity_poly.type
_entity_poly.pdbx_seq_one_letter_code
_entity_poly.pdbx_strand_id
1 'polypeptide(L)'
;MTQLALDLRTSVLNVLQRHIGAGQGITAKDLAAAAGITEREVRAQVSALREDGIAVCGHPRTGYFIAETSAELETTVEYLKGRALHSLRLASRLTRIPLPDLIGQLKLKT
;
A
#
# COMPACT_ATOMS: atom_id res chain seq x y z
N MET A 1 8.48 -7.80 -18.08
CA MET A 1 7.21 -7.81 -17.34
C MET A 1 6.40 -9.01 -17.83
N THR A 2 6.08 -9.97 -16.97
CA THR A 2 5.37 -11.21 -17.35
C THR A 2 3.89 -10.93 -17.62
N GLN A 3 3.29 -11.55 -18.64
CA GLN A 3 1.88 -11.37 -19.03
C GLN A 3 0.91 -11.46 -17.84
N LEU A 4 1.13 -12.44 -16.94
CA LEU A 4 0.35 -12.63 -15.73
C LEU A 4 0.28 -11.37 -14.84
N ALA A 5 1.38 -10.63 -14.69
CA ALA A 5 1.40 -9.42 -13.87
C ALA A 5 0.59 -8.27 -14.47
N LEU A 6 0.52 -8.20 -15.81
CA LEU A 6 -0.32 -7.23 -16.50
C LEU A 6 -1.81 -7.57 -16.31
N ASP A 7 -2.14 -8.86 -16.36
CA ASP A 7 -3.51 -9.35 -16.16
C ASP A 7 -4.02 -9.08 -14.73
N LEU A 8 -3.20 -9.31 -13.70
CA LEU A 8 -3.57 -9.03 -12.30
C LEU A 8 -3.80 -7.54 -12.05
N ARG A 9 -2.93 -6.67 -12.59
CA ARG A 9 -3.09 -5.22 -12.51
C ARG A 9 -4.40 -4.78 -13.16
N THR A 10 -4.70 -5.31 -14.34
CA THR A 10 -5.92 -4.99 -15.08
C THR A 10 -7.16 -5.44 -14.29
N SER A 11 -7.12 -6.62 -13.67
CA SER A 11 -8.18 -7.10 -12.77
C SER A 11 -8.45 -6.13 -11.62
N VAL A 12 -7.40 -5.68 -10.92
CA VAL A 12 -7.53 -4.72 -9.81
C VAL A 12 -8.11 -3.38 -10.30
N LEU A 13 -7.61 -2.86 -11.44
CA LEU A 13 -8.11 -1.61 -12.00
C LEU A 13 -9.59 -1.71 -12.39
N ASN A 14 -10.02 -2.81 -13.00
CA ASN A 14 -11.41 -3.03 -13.40
C ASN A 14 -12.37 -3.02 -12.21
N VAL A 15 -11.96 -3.55 -11.06
CA VAL A 15 -12.75 -3.44 -9.83
C VAL A 15 -12.79 -1.98 -9.37
N LEU A 16 -11.62 -1.33 -9.26
CA LEU A 16 -11.50 0.04 -8.76
C LEU A 16 -12.22 1.10 -9.60
N GLN A 17 -12.43 0.87 -10.91
CA GLN A 17 -13.22 1.77 -11.76
C GLN A 17 -14.67 1.99 -11.27
N ARG A 18 -15.17 1.11 -10.40
CA ARG A 18 -16.51 1.22 -9.76
C ARG A 18 -16.47 1.88 -8.38
N HIS A 19 -15.27 2.21 -7.90
CA HIS A 19 -15.00 2.77 -6.57
C HIS A 19 -14.32 4.13 -6.72
N ILE A 20 -15.12 5.15 -7.06
CA ILE A 20 -14.66 6.53 -7.26
C ILE A 20 -15.03 7.35 -6.03
N GLY A 21 -14.05 8.06 -5.47
CA GLY A 21 -14.20 8.85 -4.24
C GLY A 21 -14.14 8.01 -2.95
N ALA A 22 -13.76 8.66 -1.86
CA ALA A 22 -13.50 8.01 -0.57
C ALA A 22 -14.74 7.34 0.05
N GLY A 23 -15.93 7.86 -0.26
CA GLY A 23 -17.21 7.29 0.17
C GLY A 23 -17.51 5.92 -0.43
N GLN A 24 -16.90 5.60 -1.57
CA GLN A 24 -17.08 4.35 -2.29
C GLN A 24 -15.88 3.41 -2.14
N GLY A 25 -15.01 3.62 -1.15
CA GLY A 25 -13.80 2.80 -1.02
C GLY A 25 -14.07 1.33 -0.70
N ILE A 26 -13.20 0.46 -1.22
CA ILE A 26 -13.26 -1.00 -1.04
C ILE A 26 -12.13 -1.49 -0.15
N THR A 27 -12.42 -2.38 0.80
CA THR A 27 -11.39 -2.92 1.68
C THR A 27 -10.37 -3.76 0.89
N ALA A 28 -9.16 -3.92 1.44
CA ALA A 28 -8.15 -4.77 0.80
C ALA A 28 -8.64 -6.22 0.62
N LYS A 29 -9.41 -6.73 1.59
CA LYS A 29 -10.01 -8.07 1.60
C LYS A 29 -11.04 -8.23 0.49
N ASP A 30 -11.95 -7.27 0.37
CA ASP A 30 -13.03 -7.36 -0.63
C ASP A 30 -12.49 -7.13 -2.04
N LEU A 31 -11.51 -6.24 -2.20
CA LEU A 31 -10.81 -6.03 -3.46
C LEU A 31 -10.03 -7.27 -3.89
N ALA A 32 -9.36 -7.94 -2.94
CA ALA A 32 -8.67 -9.20 -3.17
C ALA A 32 -9.64 -10.29 -3.64
N ALA A 33 -10.79 -10.44 -2.96
CA ALA A 33 -11.83 -11.39 -3.34
C ALA A 33 -12.41 -11.09 -4.72
N ALA A 34 -12.71 -9.83 -5.02
CA ALA A 34 -13.26 -9.40 -6.31
C ALA A 34 -12.28 -9.60 -7.49
N ALA A 35 -10.99 -9.38 -7.25
CA ALA A 35 -9.94 -9.52 -8.27
C ALA A 35 -9.37 -10.95 -8.37
N GLY A 36 -9.75 -11.86 -7.46
CA GLY A 36 -9.25 -13.24 -7.43
C GLY A 36 -7.80 -13.38 -6.98
N ILE A 37 -7.31 -12.49 -6.11
CA ILE A 37 -5.91 -12.42 -5.67
C ILE A 37 -5.81 -12.31 -4.15
N THR A 38 -4.59 -12.33 -3.60
CA THR A 38 -4.34 -12.08 -2.18
C THR A 38 -4.29 -10.58 -1.87
N GLU A 39 -4.52 -10.19 -0.61
CA GLU A 39 -4.36 -8.79 -0.20
C GLU A 39 -2.92 -8.28 -0.38
N ARG A 40 -1.92 -9.17 -0.34
CA ARG A 40 -0.52 -8.81 -0.59
C ARG A 40 -0.35 -8.40 -2.06
N GLU A 41 -0.93 -9.17 -2.97
CA GLU A 41 -0.93 -8.84 -4.40
C GLU A 41 -1.71 -7.56 -4.67
N VAL A 42 -2.86 -7.33 -4.00
CA VAL A 42 -3.57 -6.03 -4.09
C VAL A 42 -2.62 -4.87 -3.79
N ARG A 43 -1.87 -4.92 -2.67
CA ARG A 43 -0.94 -3.84 -2.28
C ARG A 43 0.16 -3.64 -3.32
N ALA A 44 0.65 -4.72 -3.92
CA ALA A 44 1.64 -4.66 -5.00
C ALA A 44 1.07 -4.03 -6.28
N GLN A 45 -0.10 -4.49 -6.72
CA GLN A 45 -0.75 -3.96 -7.93
C GLN A 45 -1.20 -2.51 -7.75
N VAL A 46 -1.70 -2.11 -6.58
CA VAL A 46 -2.01 -0.71 -6.28
C VAL A 46 -0.76 0.18 -6.37
N SER A 47 0.41 -0.33 -5.94
CA SER A 47 1.67 0.41 -6.07
C SER A 47 2.06 0.56 -7.54
N ALA A 48 1.96 -0.52 -8.34
CA ALA A 48 2.21 -0.47 -9.77
C ALA A 48 1.25 0.47 -10.51
N LEU A 49 -0.04 0.45 -10.19
CA LEU A 49 -1.03 1.38 -10.76
C LEU A 49 -0.67 2.85 -10.48
N ARG A 50 -0.16 3.15 -9.28
CA ARG A 50 0.31 4.51 -8.94
C ARG A 50 1.56 4.91 -9.71
N GLU A 51 2.49 3.98 -9.89
CA GLU A 51 3.68 4.19 -10.74
C GLU A 51 3.28 4.44 -12.20
N ASP A 52 2.20 3.80 -12.67
CA ASP A 52 1.58 4.02 -13.97
C ASP A 52 0.79 5.35 -14.06
N GLY A 53 0.76 6.16 -13.00
CA GLY A 53 0.08 7.46 -12.94
C GLY A 53 -1.41 7.41 -12.59
N ILE A 54 -1.95 6.25 -12.21
CA ILE A 54 -3.35 6.10 -11.82
C ILE A 54 -3.51 6.53 -10.36
N ALA A 55 -4.45 7.46 -10.12
CA ALA A 55 -4.72 8.08 -8.82
C ALA A 55 -5.45 7.15 -7.82
N VAL A 56 -4.93 5.95 -7.59
CA VAL A 56 -5.47 5.01 -6.61
C VAL A 56 -5.16 5.51 -5.19
N CYS A 57 -6.18 5.99 -4.50
CA CYS A 57 -6.12 6.38 -3.10
C CYS A 57 -6.18 5.17 -2.17
N GLY A 58 -5.74 5.33 -0.92
CA GLY A 58 -5.79 4.23 0.05
C GLY A 58 -5.50 4.63 1.48
N HIS A 59 -6.43 4.34 2.39
CA HIS A 59 -6.29 4.57 3.83
C HIS A 59 -7.00 3.46 4.62
N PRO A 60 -6.50 3.01 5.79
CA PRO A 60 -7.13 1.92 6.56
C PRO A 60 -8.61 2.14 6.88
N ARG A 61 -9.05 3.40 7.01
CA ARG A 61 -10.45 3.75 7.30
C ARG A 61 -11.39 3.70 6.08
N THR A 62 -10.87 3.91 4.87
CA THR A 62 -11.68 4.04 3.64
C THR A 62 -11.49 2.87 2.69
N GLY A 63 -10.41 2.09 2.83
CA GLY A 63 -10.01 1.15 1.79
C GLY A 63 -9.36 1.85 0.59
N TYR A 64 -9.40 1.19 -0.56
CA TYR A 64 -8.87 1.65 -1.85
C TYR A 64 -9.98 2.22 -2.73
N PHE A 65 -9.67 3.26 -3.50
CA PHE A 65 -10.59 3.91 -4.44
C PHE A 65 -9.80 4.73 -5.46
N ILE A 66 -10.41 5.13 -6.56
CA ILE A 66 -9.85 6.14 -7.48
C ILE A 66 -10.27 7.52 -7.00
N ALA A 67 -9.33 8.46 -6.93
CA ALA A 67 -9.60 9.83 -6.51
C ALA A 67 -10.72 10.46 -7.35
N GLU A 68 -11.74 11.00 -6.69
CA GLU A 68 -12.74 11.89 -7.29
C GLU A 68 -12.25 13.34 -7.24
N THR A 69 -11.50 13.70 -6.19
CA THR A 69 -11.03 15.07 -5.96
C THR A 69 -9.52 15.13 -5.71
N SER A 70 -8.91 16.30 -5.95
CA SER A 70 -7.50 16.53 -5.63
C SER A 70 -7.20 16.36 -4.14
N ALA A 71 -8.13 16.76 -3.27
CA ALA A 71 -7.98 16.65 -1.81
C ALA A 71 -7.82 15.19 -1.35
N GLU A 72 -8.49 14.24 -1.99
CA GLU A 72 -8.35 12.81 -1.70
C GLU A 72 -6.97 12.28 -2.11
N LEU A 73 -6.49 12.72 -3.27
CA LEU A 73 -5.15 12.38 -3.74
C LEU A 73 -4.08 12.96 -2.81
N GLU A 74 -4.20 14.24 -2.44
CA GLU A 74 -3.32 14.92 -1.49
C GLU A 74 -3.28 14.19 -0.14
N THR A 75 -4.45 13.81 0.38
CA THR A 75 -4.55 13.01 1.61
C THR A 75 -3.81 11.68 1.49
N THR A 76 -3.93 10.99 0.35
CA THR A 76 -3.20 9.74 0.10
C THR A 76 -1.69 9.98 0.03
N VAL A 77 -1.25 11.07 -0.61
CA VAL A 77 0.16 11.45 -0.71
C VAL A 77 0.75 11.73 0.68
N GLU A 78 0.03 12.47 1.53
CA GLU A 78 0.47 12.73 2.91
C GLU A 78 0.54 11.44 3.73
N TYR A 79 -0.42 10.52 3.57
CA TYR A 79 -0.36 9.20 4.19
C TYR A 79 0.87 8.37 3.73
N LEU A 80 1.20 8.42 2.43
CA LEU A 80 2.38 7.77 1.86
C LEU A 80 3.67 8.36 2.45
N LYS A 81 3.79 9.70 2.50
CA LYS A 81 4.92 10.40 3.12
C LYS A 81 5.09 10.01 4.59
N GLY A 82 3.99 9.98 5.36
CA GLY A 82 4.02 9.57 6.76
C GLY A 82 4.54 8.15 6.96
N ARG A 83 4.11 7.20 6.11
CA ARG A 83 4.64 5.82 6.14
C ARG A 83 6.12 5.75 5.77
N ALA A 84 6.56 6.49 4.75
CA ALA A 84 7.97 6.52 4.36
C ALA A 84 8.84 7.06 5.52
N LEU A 85 8.43 8.17 6.13
CA LEU A 85 9.13 8.75 7.29
C LEU A 85 9.16 7.81 8.50
N HIS A 86 8.08 7.08 8.76
CA HIS A 86 8.06 6.07 9.82
C HIS A 86 9.13 5.00 9.59
N SER A 87 9.19 4.43 8.39
CA SER A 87 10.20 3.42 8.03
C SER A 87 11.63 3.96 8.11
N LEU A 88 11.87 5.19 7.64
CA LEU A 88 13.18 5.84 7.75
C LEU A 88 13.59 6.07 9.21
N ARG A 89 12.64 6.45 10.07
CA ARG A 89 12.89 6.58 11.51
C ARG A 89 13.26 5.25 12.14
N LEU A 90 12.56 4.16 11.79
CA LEU A 90 12.89 2.82 12.29
C LEU A 90 14.30 2.41 11.83
N ALA A 91 14.61 2.58 10.55
CA ALA A 91 15.94 2.29 10.00
C ALA A 91 17.03 3.10 10.73
N SER A 92 16.83 4.40 10.92
CA SER A 92 17.76 5.27 11.66
C SER A 92 17.99 4.81 13.11
N ARG A 93 16.96 4.27 13.78
CA ARG A 93 17.13 3.71 15.13
C ARG A 93 17.93 2.42 15.12
N LEU A 94 17.66 1.52 14.18
CA LEU A 94 18.37 0.25 14.08
C LEU A 94 19.85 0.47 13.76
N THR A 95 20.18 1.39 12.84
CA THR A 95 21.57 1.65 12.45
C THR A 95 22.40 2.35 13.53
N ARG A 96 21.76 2.88 14.59
CA ARG A 96 22.43 3.50 15.74
C ARG A 96 22.65 2.53 16.92
N ILE A 97 22.16 1.30 16.84
CA ILE A 97 22.40 0.27 17.85
C ILE A 97 23.61 -0.56 17.39
N PRO A 98 24.60 -0.83 18.25
CA PRO A 98 25.72 -1.70 17.90
C PRO A 98 25.25 -3.04 17.36
N LEU A 99 25.78 -3.48 16.22
CA LEU A 99 25.35 -4.71 15.55
C LEU A 99 25.38 -5.96 16.46
N PRO A 100 26.36 -6.15 17.37
CA PRO A 100 26.35 -7.28 18.31
C PRO A 100 25.16 -7.27 19.30
N ASP A 101 24.59 -6.10 19.60
CA ASP A 101 23.40 -5.99 20.45
C ASP A 101 22.10 -6.33 19.68
N LEU A 102 22.13 -6.24 18.35
CA LEU A 102 20.99 -6.55 17.47
C LEU A 102 20.95 -8.01 17.04
N ILE A 103 22.10 -8.58 16.70
CA ILE A 103 22.20 -9.93 16.13
C ILE A 103 22.43 -10.94 17.25
N GLY A 104 21.56 -11.93 17.36
CA GLY A 104 21.60 -12.95 18.41
C GLY A 104 21.02 -12.47 19.76
N GLN A 105 20.62 -11.20 19.87
CA GLN A 105 19.85 -10.62 20.97
C GLN A 105 20.29 -11.12 22.37
N LEU A 106 21.62 -11.13 22.60
CA LEU A 106 22.27 -11.65 23.82
C LEU A 106 21.78 -11.01 25.13
N LYS A 107 21.06 -9.88 25.03
CA LYS A 107 20.50 -9.11 26.15
C LYS A 107 18.98 -9.25 26.31
N LEU A 108 18.30 -10.00 25.46
CA LEU A 108 16.90 -10.35 25.73
C LEU A 108 16.87 -11.34 26.89
N LYS A 109 16.34 -10.90 28.03
CA LYS A 109 15.99 -11.81 29.11
C LYS A 109 14.83 -12.67 28.63
N THR A 110 15.09 -13.94 28.35
CA THR A 110 14.06 -14.98 28.22
C THR A 110 13.52 -15.35 29.58
#